data_AF-A0A920U2L9-F1
#
_entry.id   AF-A0A920U2L9-F1
#
_cell.length_a   1.000
_cell.length_b   1.000
_cell.length_c   1.000
_cell.angle_alpha   90.00
_cell.angle_beta   90.00
_cell.angle_gamma   90.00
#
_symmetry.space_group_name_H-M   'P 1'
#
loop_
_entity.id
_entity.type
_entity.pdbx_description
1 polymer ?
#
loop_
_entity_poly.entity_id
_entity_poly.type
_entity_poly.pdbx_seq_one_letter_code
_entity_poly.pdbx_strand_id
1 'polypeptide(L)'
;MVYPEHGKLEHVLGADQTTSSAVGIPIEQSNPEYAAGQVEGKIRMRGASAAAGRLPGLVKELGNAHGYHATFMSKPFFAESGTDFTCITRLADGKI
;
A
#
# COMPACT_ATOMS: atom_id res chain seq x y z
N MET A 1 0.55 19.73 -7.28
CA MET A 1 1.15 19.28 -8.54
C MET A 1 0.94 17.77 -8.59
N VAL A 2 0.04 17.28 -9.45
CA VAL A 2 -0.29 15.85 -9.58
C VAL A 2 0.63 15.31 -10.67
N TYR A 3 1.52 14.37 -10.35
CA TYR A 3 2.42 13.83 -11.38
C TYR A 3 1.61 12.94 -12.36
N PRO A 4 1.82 13.09 -13.68
CA PRO A 4 1.03 12.40 -14.71
C PRO A 4 1.17 10.86 -14.71
N GLU A 5 2.15 10.32 -13.99
CA GLU A 5 2.37 8.87 -13.83
C GLU A 5 1.38 8.21 -12.84
N HIS A 6 0.63 9.00 -12.05
CA HIS A 6 -0.21 8.49 -10.94
C HIS A 6 -1.41 7.67 -11.42
N GLY A 7 -2.03 8.06 -12.54
CA GLY A 7 -3.13 7.31 -13.16
C GLY A 7 -2.72 5.93 -13.69
N LYS A 8 -1.41 5.69 -13.89
CA LYS A 8 -0.92 4.38 -14.35
C LYS A 8 -0.91 3.33 -13.24
N LEU A 9 -0.89 3.71 -11.96
CA LEU A 9 -0.95 2.74 -10.85
C LEU A 9 -2.36 2.53 -10.31
N GLU A 10 -3.32 3.39 -10.70
CA GLU A 10 -4.72 3.23 -10.31
C GLU A 10 -5.27 1.87 -10.73
N HIS A 11 -4.94 1.34 -11.91
CA HIS A 11 -5.42 0.01 -12.30
C HIS A 11 -4.80 -1.17 -11.51
N VAL A 12 -3.70 -0.95 -10.76
CA VAL A 12 -3.02 -1.98 -9.95
C VAL A 12 -3.44 -1.90 -8.49
N LEU A 13 -3.53 -0.68 -7.94
CA LEU A 13 -3.78 -0.44 -6.51
C LEU A 13 -5.08 0.32 -6.23
N GLY A 14 -5.59 1.09 -7.19
CA GLY A 14 -6.84 1.87 -7.10
C GLY A 14 -8.08 1.19 -7.69
N ALA A 15 -7.92 0.13 -8.48
CA ALA A 15 -9.01 -0.58 -9.15
C ALA A 15 -9.50 -1.72 -8.26
N ASP A 16 -10.55 -1.39 -7.53
CA ASP A 16 -11.45 -2.28 -6.81
C ASP A 16 -10.88 -3.01 -5.59
N GLN A 17 -11.51 -2.72 -4.44
CA GLN A 17 -11.48 -3.55 -3.24
C GLN A 17 -11.73 -5.04 -3.58
N THR A 18 -12.42 -5.33 -4.68
CA THR A 18 -12.68 -6.67 -5.21
C THR A 18 -11.41 -7.42 -5.62
N THR A 19 -10.48 -6.77 -6.33
CA THR A 19 -9.24 -7.42 -6.82
C THR A 19 -8.26 -7.65 -5.68
N SER A 20 -8.07 -6.63 -4.83
CA SER A 20 -7.19 -6.72 -3.66
C SER A 20 -7.71 -7.72 -2.62
N SER A 21 -9.02 -7.77 -2.39
CA SER A 21 -9.64 -8.79 -1.53
C SER A 21 -9.50 -10.21 -2.10
N ALA A 22 -9.60 -10.38 -3.42
CA ALA A 22 -9.43 -11.68 -4.08
C ALA A 22 -8.03 -12.26 -3.90
N VAL A 23 -7.00 -11.41 -3.77
CA VAL A 23 -5.61 -11.81 -3.48
C VAL A 23 -5.23 -11.72 -2.00
N GLY A 24 -6.20 -11.45 -1.12
CA GLY A 24 -6.01 -11.45 0.33
C GLY A 24 -5.35 -10.20 0.91
N ILE A 25 -5.33 -9.08 0.17
CA ILE A 25 -4.81 -7.79 0.65
C ILE A 25 -6.02 -6.90 1.01
N PRO A 26 -6.29 -6.64 2.30
CA PRO A 26 -7.49 -5.90 2.73
C PRO A 26 -7.30 -4.38 2.61
N ILE A 27 -7.07 -3.89 1.39
CA ILE A 27 -6.93 -2.45 1.10
C ILE A 27 -8.31 -1.78 1.20
N GLU A 28 -8.45 -0.81 2.10
CA GLU A 28 -9.66 0.01 2.24
C GLU A 28 -9.59 1.28 1.40
N GLN A 29 -8.39 1.83 1.27
CA GLN A 29 -8.12 3.04 0.51
C GLN A 29 -6.70 2.98 -0.05
N SER A 30 -6.52 3.46 -1.27
CA SER A 30 -5.21 3.68 -1.87
C SER A 30 -5.11 5.12 -2.32
N ASN A 31 -4.06 5.82 -1.91
CA ASN A 31 -3.85 7.21 -2.29
C ASN A 31 -2.45 7.36 -2.90
N PRO A 32 -2.30 8.16 -3.96
CA PRO A 32 -0.96 8.57 -4.38
C PRO A 32 -0.26 9.38 -3.29
N GLU A 33 1.06 9.25 -3.22
CA GLU A 33 1.90 9.98 -2.28
C GLU A 33 2.77 11.06 -2.96
N TYR A 34 3.74 11.60 -2.23
CA TYR A 34 4.53 12.76 -2.64
C TYR A 34 5.55 12.44 -3.75
N ALA A 35 6.10 11.23 -3.80
CA ALA A 35 7.03 10.81 -4.84
C ALA A 35 6.28 10.19 -6.04
N ALA A 36 6.86 10.32 -7.24
CA ALA A 36 6.26 9.79 -8.45
C ALA A 36 6.20 8.25 -8.38
N GLY A 37 5.00 7.69 -8.54
CA GLY A 37 4.79 6.25 -8.45
C GLY A 37 4.73 5.70 -7.01
N GLN A 38 4.79 6.57 -6.00
CA GLN A 38 4.55 6.19 -4.61
C GLN A 38 3.05 6.17 -4.30
N VAL A 39 2.61 5.13 -3.60
CA VAL A 39 1.20 4.93 -3.23
C VAL A 39 1.11 4.50 -1.77
N GLU A 40 0.26 5.16 -1.00
CA GLU A 40 -0.13 4.76 0.36
C GLU A 40 -1.38 3.86 0.29
N GLY A 41 -1.26 2.62 0.74
CA GLY A 41 -2.40 1.73 0.96
C GLY A 41 -2.81 1.71 2.43
N LYS A 42 -4.06 2.09 2.72
CA LYS A 42 -4.68 1.91 4.04
C LYS A 42 -5.28 0.52 4.11
N ILE A 43 -4.85 -0.26 5.10
CA ILE A 43 -5.35 -1.61 5.35
C ILE A 43 -6.09 -1.67 6.69
N ARG A 44 -7.21 -2.39 6.75
CA ARG A 44 -7.87 -2.67 8.03
C ARG A 44 -7.36 -3.98 8.60
N MET A 45 -6.66 -3.86 9.73
CA MET A 45 -6.22 -5.00 10.51
C MET A 45 -7.24 -5.30 11.60
N ARG A 46 -7.72 -6.56 11.66
CA ARG A 46 -8.49 -7.07 12.80
C ARG A 46 -7.56 -7.88 13.70
N GLY A 47 -7.18 -7.30 14.84
CA GLY A 47 -6.29 -7.93 15.82
C GLY A 47 -4.83 -8.06 15.36
N ALA A 48 -4.00 -8.68 16.19
CA ALA A 48 -2.62 -9.03 15.84
C ALA A 48 -2.61 -10.23 14.88
N SER A 49 -2.86 -9.97 13.60
CA SER A 49 -2.91 -11.02 12.59
C SER A 49 -1.50 -11.33 12.06
N ALA A 50 -1.10 -12.61 12.15
CA ALA A 50 0.12 -13.12 11.50
C ALA A 50 0.13 -12.92 9.98
N ALA A 51 -1.04 -12.69 9.36
CA ALA A 51 -1.15 -12.38 7.94
C ALA A 51 -0.52 -11.02 7.57
N ALA A 52 -0.37 -10.09 8.53
CA ALA A 52 0.25 -8.79 8.32
C ALA A 52 1.67 -8.90 7.73
N GLY A 53 2.44 -9.89 8.20
CA GLY A 53 3.82 -10.09 7.76
C GLY A 53 3.95 -10.52 6.29
N ARG A 54 2.87 -11.01 5.67
CA ARG A 54 2.88 -11.45 4.26
C ARG A 54 2.53 -10.34 3.28
N LEU A 55 1.91 -9.25 3.74
CA LEU A 55 1.40 -8.18 2.88
C LEU A 55 2.47 -7.57 1.96
N PRO A 56 3.71 -7.28 2.42
CA PRO A 56 4.74 -6.76 1.53
C PRO A 56 5.11 -7.72 0.40
N GLY A 57 5.06 -9.03 0.63
CA GLY A 57 5.31 -10.05 -0.38
C GLY A 57 4.21 -10.07 -1.45
N LEU A 58 2.94 -10.07 -1.01
CA LEU A 58 1.79 -10.09 -1.91
C LEU A 58 1.73 -8.84 -2.81
N VAL A 59 2.04 -7.66 -2.27
CA VAL A 59 2.11 -6.42 -3.07
C VAL A 59 3.21 -6.50 -4.13
N LYS A 60 4.36 -7.11 -3.80
CA LYS A 60 5.44 -7.32 -4.78
C LYS A 60 5.05 -8.31 -5.86
N GLU A 61 4.40 -9.42 -5.51
CA GLU A 61 3.90 -10.40 -6.46
C GLU A 61 2.87 -9.78 -7.41
N LEU A 62 1.92 -9.00 -6.88
CA LEU A 62 0.94 -8.28 -7.67
C LEU A 62 1.62 -7.27 -8.60
N GLY A 63 2.55 -6.46 -8.08
CA GLY A 63 3.33 -5.54 -8.90
C GLY A 63 4.02 -6.25 -10.06
N ASN A 64 4.73 -7.34 -9.78
CA ASN A 64 5.43 -8.14 -10.78
C ASN A 64 4.49 -8.71 -11.85
N ALA A 65 3.30 -9.18 -11.46
CA ALA A 65 2.29 -9.69 -12.38
C ALA A 65 1.80 -8.62 -13.39
N HIS A 66 1.87 -7.35 -13.02
CA HIS A 66 1.53 -6.20 -13.87
C HIS A 66 2.75 -5.53 -14.51
N GLY A 67 3.95 -6.11 -14.40
CA GLY A 67 5.19 -5.57 -14.97
C GLY A 67 5.80 -4.43 -14.17
N TYR A 68 5.38 -4.22 -12.92
CA TYR A 68 5.94 -3.24 -11.98
C TYR A 68 6.85 -3.92 -10.96
N HIS A 69 7.81 -3.17 -10.42
CA HIS A 69 8.63 -3.62 -9.29
C HIS A 69 8.30 -2.79 -8.05
N ALA A 70 7.57 -3.38 -7.10
CA ALA A 70 7.24 -2.71 -5.85
C ALA A 70 8.40 -2.81 -4.83
N THR A 71 8.66 -1.73 -4.11
CA THR A 71 9.67 -1.69 -3.05
C THR A 71 9.08 -1.08 -1.78
N PHE A 72 9.56 -1.58 -0.63
CA PHE A 72 9.27 -1.05 0.71
C PHE A 72 10.55 -0.52 1.36
N MET A 73 11.58 -0.25 0.56
CA MET A 73 12.79 0.41 1.04
C MET A 73 12.41 1.80 1.55
N SER A 74 12.87 2.18 2.73
CA SER A 74 12.52 3.47 3.35
C SER A 74 12.96 4.67 2.51
N LYS A 75 14.03 4.54 1.72
CA LYS A 75 14.54 5.60 0.83
C LYS A 75 15.03 5.02 -0.50
N PRO A 76 14.14 4.72 -1.45
CA PRO A 76 14.53 4.10 -2.72
C PRO A 76 15.26 5.06 -3.65
N PHE A 77 14.97 6.36 -3.58
CA PHE A 77 15.60 7.42 -4.38
C PHE A 77 16.07 8.56 -3.49
N PHE A 78 17.27 9.08 -3.71
CA PHE A 78 17.88 10.09 -2.84
C PHE A 78 17.11 11.43 -2.83
N ALA A 79 16.58 11.85 -3.98
CA ALA A 79 15.94 13.16 -4.16
C ALA A 79 14.42 13.18 -3.88
N GLU A 80 13.80 12.03 -3.58
CA GLU A 80 12.34 11.91 -3.46
C GLU A 80 11.89 11.64 -2.01
N SER A 81 10.59 11.64 -1.74
CA SER A 81 10.09 11.22 -0.42
C SER A 81 10.41 9.76 -0.13
N GLY A 82 10.53 9.43 1.16
CA GLY A 82 10.72 8.05 1.62
C GLY A 82 9.41 7.28 1.72
N THR A 83 9.51 5.98 1.93
CA THR A 83 8.37 5.09 2.22
C THR A 83 8.31 4.80 3.70
N ASP A 84 7.13 5.02 4.30
CA ASP A 84 6.87 4.76 5.71
C ASP A 84 5.82 3.67 5.91
N PHE A 85 5.81 3.05 7.09
CA PHE A 85 4.77 2.13 7.53
C PHE A 85 4.16 2.64 8.83
N THR A 86 2.97 3.24 8.72
CA THR A 86 2.28 3.82 9.88
C THR A 86 1.22 2.87 10.42
N CYS A 87 1.34 2.49 11.70
CA CYS A 87 0.33 1.72 12.40
C CYS A 87 -0.53 2.66 13.27
N ILE A 88 -1.80 2.81 12.91
CA ILE A 88 -2.79 3.52 13.74
C ILE A 88 -3.48 2.47 14.60
N THR A 89 -3.21 2.50 15.91
CA THR A 89 -3.87 1.62 16.88
C THR A 89 -4.88 2.39 17.72
N ARG A 90 -5.93 1.71 18.15
CA ARG A 90 -6.89 2.19 19.15
C ARG A 90 -7.19 1.05 20.10
N LEU A 91 -7.22 1.31 21.40
CA LEU A 91 -7.66 0.31 22.37
C LEU A 91 -9.14 -0.03 22.13
N ALA A 92 -9.50 -1.30 22.33
CA ALA A 92 -10.87 -1.77 22.08
C ALA A 92 -11.93 -1.06 22.94
N ASP A 93 -11.52 -0.44 24.04
CA ASP A 93 -12.37 0.37 24.93
C ASP A 93 -12.49 1.85 24.49
N GLY A 94 -11.91 2.21 23.34
CA GLY A 94 -12.01 3.55 22.74
C GLY A 94 -11.12 4.61 23.37
N LYS A 95 -10.26 4.26 24.34
CA LYS A 95 -9.33 5.19 24.98
C LYS A 95 -8.01 5.31 24.18
N ILE A 96 -7.42 6.50 24.23
CA ILE A 96 -6.09 6.81 23.66
C ILE A 96 -5.07 6.66 24.78
#